data_AF-A0A2E2TP75-F1
#
_entry.id   AF-A0A2E2TP75-F1
#
_cell.length_a   1.000
_cell.length_b   1.000
_cell.length_c   1.000
_cell.angle_alpha   90.00
_cell.angle_beta   90.00
_cell.angle_gamma   90.00
#
_symmetry.space_group_name_H-M   'P 1'
#
loop_
_entity.id
_entity.type
_entity.pdbx_description
1 polymer ?
#
loop_
_entity_poly.entity_id
_entity_poly.type
_entity_poly.pdbx_seq_one_letter_code
_entity_poly.pdbx_strand_id
1 'polypeptide(L)'
;MIGEVWLASGQSNMEMPVTGYLPNENVDNDLEEIVAADYPEIRMFTVKRNFASVKQKGMMGSWEVCSPESVGQFSASAYFFARKLHLDLKIPIGIIHSSWGGP
;
A
#
# COMPACT_ATOMS: atom_id res chain seq x y z
N MET A 1 -0.81 -19.73 0.15
CA MET A 1 -1.19 -18.79 1.22
C MET A 1 -2.70 -18.69 1.27
N ILE A 2 -3.28 -18.72 2.46
CA ILE A 2 -4.69 -18.40 2.73
C ILE A 2 -4.64 -17.30 3.80
N GLY A 3 -5.39 -16.22 3.60
CA GLY A 3 -5.33 -15.04 4.46
C GLY A 3 -6.43 -14.05 4.09
N GLU A 4 -6.36 -12.84 4.64
CA GLU A 4 -7.34 -11.79 4.38
C GLU A 4 -6.93 -10.87 3.23
N VAL A 5 -7.93 -10.29 2.56
CA VAL A 5 -7.72 -9.28 1.52
C VAL A 5 -8.59 -8.07 1.82
N TRP A 6 -7.97 -6.88 1.85
CA TRP A 6 -8.62 -5.61 2.15
C TRP A 6 -8.49 -4.63 0.99
N LEU A 7 -9.52 -3.81 0.78
CA LEU A 7 -9.52 -2.74 -0.23
C LEU A 7 -9.21 -1.39 0.42
N ALA A 8 -8.09 -0.79 0.02
CA ALA A 8 -7.68 0.56 0.40
C ALA A 8 -8.05 1.54 -0.72
N SER A 9 -9.12 2.31 -0.53
CA SER A 9 -9.57 3.36 -1.45
C SER A 9 -9.66 4.70 -0.73
N GLY A 10 -9.59 5.80 -1.48
CA GLY A 10 -9.59 7.16 -0.95
C GLY A 10 -8.92 8.15 -1.89
N GLN A 11 -8.51 9.28 -1.34
CA GLN A 11 -7.80 10.36 -2.04
C GLN A 11 -6.31 10.41 -1.66
N SER A 12 -5.72 11.61 -1.59
CA SER A 12 -4.28 11.84 -1.39
C SER A 12 -3.75 11.20 -0.11
N ASN A 13 -4.44 11.31 1.02
CA ASN A 13 -3.96 10.72 2.28
C ASN A 13 -3.85 9.18 2.23
N MET A 14 -4.71 8.51 1.46
CA MET A 14 -4.62 7.07 1.23
C MET A 14 -3.58 6.74 0.15
N GLU A 15 -3.27 7.68 -0.73
CA GLU A 15 -2.23 7.53 -1.74
C GLU A 15 -0.82 7.76 -1.17
N MET A 16 -0.69 8.55 -0.11
CA MET A 16 0.59 8.95 0.45
C MET A 16 1.49 7.75 0.69
N PRO A 17 2.70 7.72 0.08
CA PRO A 17 3.63 6.60 0.23
C PRO A 17 4.24 6.58 1.64
N VAL A 18 4.83 5.46 2.06
CA VAL A 18 5.56 5.37 3.34
C VAL A 18 6.72 6.37 3.39
N THR A 19 7.37 6.66 2.26
CA THR A 19 8.39 7.74 2.19
C THR A 19 7.80 9.15 2.34
N GLY A 20 6.47 9.29 2.32
CA GLY A 20 5.78 10.57 2.27
C GLY A 20 5.93 11.33 0.94
N TYR A 21 5.32 12.51 0.86
CA TYR A 21 5.50 13.43 -0.27
C TYR A 21 6.77 14.26 -0.06
N LEU A 22 7.90 13.63 -0.35
CA LEU A 22 9.22 14.26 -0.24
C LEU A 22 9.30 15.57 -1.03
N PRO A 23 10.08 16.56 -0.52
CA PRO A 23 10.89 16.52 0.70
C PRO A 23 10.16 17.04 1.96
N ASN A 24 8.90 17.48 1.85
CA ASN A 24 8.26 18.34 2.85
C ASN A 24 7.24 17.62 3.74
N GLU A 25 6.78 16.43 3.34
CA GLU A 25 5.69 15.72 4.03
C GLU A 25 6.05 14.25 4.22
N ASN A 26 7.07 14.00 5.05
CA ASN A 26 7.53 12.65 5.37
C ASN A 26 6.57 12.01 6.38
N VAL A 27 6.46 10.69 6.33
CA VAL A 27 5.83 9.94 7.41
C VAL A 27 6.79 9.90 8.58
N ASP A 28 6.28 10.04 9.81
CA ASP A 28 7.09 9.93 11.01
C ASP A 28 7.83 8.58 11.06
N ASN A 29 9.15 8.63 11.25
CA ASN A 29 10.05 7.48 11.30
C ASN A 29 10.07 6.61 10.02
N ASP A 30 9.76 7.18 8.86
CA ASP A 30 9.76 6.50 7.56
C ASP A 30 11.02 5.65 7.31
N LEU A 31 12.22 6.19 7.54
CA LEU A 31 13.48 5.48 7.28
C LEU A 31 13.64 4.21 8.14
N GLU A 32 13.35 4.31 9.43
CA GLU A 32 13.45 3.19 10.36
C GLU A 32 12.41 2.12 10.02
N GLU A 33 11.20 2.57 9.68
CA GLU A 33 10.11 1.71 9.28
C GLU A 33 10.42 0.97 7.98
N ILE A 34 10.95 1.66 6.96
CA ILE A 34 11.33 1.06 5.68
C ILE A 34 12.41 -0.01 5.88
N VAL A 35 13.47 0.29 6.63
CA VAL A 35 14.55 -0.67 6.87
C VAL A 35 14.07 -1.92 7.61
N ALA A 36 13.10 -1.76 8.51
CA ALA A 36 12.56 -2.86 9.31
C ALA A 36 11.45 -3.67 8.61
N ALA A 37 10.95 -3.24 7.46
CA ALA A 37 9.76 -3.79 6.81
C ALA A 37 10.00 -5.10 6.04
N ASP A 38 10.43 -6.15 6.74
CA ASP A 38 10.57 -7.51 6.17
C ASP A 38 9.36 -8.38 6.53
N TYR A 39 8.26 -8.21 5.78
CA TYR A 39 7.00 -8.92 6.01
C TYR A 39 6.57 -9.67 4.73
N PRO A 40 7.18 -10.82 4.40
CA PRO A 40 6.91 -11.52 3.14
C PRO A 40 5.47 -12.04 3.00
N GLU A 41 4.72 -12.12 4.12
CA GLU A 41 3.31 -12.50 4.17
C GLU A 41 2.35 -11.32 3.97
N ILE A 42 2.86 -10.09 3.91
CA ILE A 42 2.11 -8.88 3.53
C ILE A 42 2.39 -8.58 2.05
N ARG A 43 1.32 -8.34 1.28
CA ARG A 43 1.44 -7.93 -0.12
C ARG A 43 0.49 -6.79 -0.45
N MET A 44 0.91 -5.88 -1.33
CA MET A 44 0.07 -4.80 -1.84
C MET A 44 -0.08 -4.92 -3.35
N PHE A 45 -1.32 -4.88 -3.83
CA PHE A 45 -1.66 -4.75 -5.25
C PHE A 45 -1.99 -3.30 -5.55
N THR A 46 -1.12 -2.61 -6.28
CA THR A 46 -1.38 -1.22 -6.66
C THR A 46 -2.08 -1.17 -8.01
N VAL A 47 -3.31 -0.65 -8.02
CA VAL A 47 -4.06 -0.45 -9.25
C VAL A 47 -3.43 0.67 -10.05
N LYS A 48 -3.01 0.38 -11.29
CA LYS A 48 -2.48 1.37 -12.21
C LYS A 48 -3.58 2.38 -12.56
N ARG A 49 -3.31 3.66 -12.31
CA ARG A 49 -4.23 4.76 -12.64
C ARG A 49 -4.47 4.81 -14.14
N ASN A 50 -5.75 4.96 -14.49
CA ASN A 50 -6.17 5.07 -15.87
C ASN A 50 -7.39 6.01 -15.95
N PHE A 51 -7.21 7.15 -16.60
CA PHE A 51 -8.34 8.03 -16.94
C PHE A 51 -9.13 7.40 -18.08
N ALA A 52 -10.41 7.12 -17.85
CA ALA A 52 -11.29 6.60 -18.87
C ALA A 52 -12.64 7.33 -18.85
N SER A 53 -13.07 7.81 -20.01
CA SER A 53 -14.39 8.42 -20.21
C SER A 53 -15.52 7.39 -20.36
N VAL A 54 -15.16 6.11 -20.43
CA VAL A 54 -16.07 4.97 -20.59
C VAL A 54 -15.71 3.86 -19.62
N LYS A 55 -16.72 3.08 -19.21
CA LYS A 55 -16.57 1.95 -18.30
C LYS A 55 -15.54 0.94 -18.84
N GLN A 56 -14.55 0.61 -18.02
CA GLN A 56 -13.53 -0.38 -18.34
C GLN A 56 -13.96 -1.78 -17.85
N LYS A 57 -13.54 -2.83 -18.56
CA LYS A 57 -13.82 -4.23 -18.19
C LYS A 57 -12.78 -4.84 -17.24
N GLY A 58 -11.71 -4.12 -16.93
CA GLY A 58 -10.64 -4.61 -16.07
C GLY A 58 -9.74 -3.48 -15.59
N MET A 59 -8.78 -3.85 -14.76
CA MET A 59 -7.75 -2.97 -14.21
C MET A 59 -6.38 -3.63 -14.39
N MET A 60 -5.34 -2.81 -14.49
CA MET A 60 -3.95 -3.27 -14.46
C MET A 60 -3.38 -2.97 -13.07
N GLY A 61 -2.41 -3.76 -12.63
CA GLY A 61 -1.69 -3.56 -11.39
C GLY A 61 -0.73 -4.71 -11.13
N SER A 62 0.06 -4.61 -10.06
CA SER A 62 1.04 -5.61 -9.67
C SER A 62 0.97 -5.85 -8.17
N TRP A 63 1.05 -7.12 -7.78
CA TRP A 63 1.27 -7.51 -6.38
C TRP A 63 2.76 -7.38 -6.06
N GLU A 64 3.08 -6.66 -5.02
CA GLU A 64 4.43 -6.52 -4.49
C GLU A 64 4.47 -7.06 -3.06
N VAL A 65 5.53 -7.80 -2.75
CA VAL A 65 5.80 -8.30 -1.40
C VAL A 65 6.28 -7.14 -0.55
N CYS A 66 5.85 -7.05 0.71
CA CYS A 66 6.38 -6.07 1.64
C CYS A 66 7.83 -6.44 2.01
N SER A 67 8.77 -5.66 1.49
CA SER A 67 10.19 -5.73 1.83
C SER A 67 10.74 -4.31 1.97
N PRO A 68 11.96 -4.14 2.53
CA PRO A 68 12.59 -2.83 2.61
C PRO A 68 12.73 -2.11 1.25
N GLU A 69 12.80 -2.86 0.16
CA GLU A 69 12.93 -2.31 -1.20
C GLU A 69 11.60 -1.80 -1.79
N SER A 70 10.46 -2.36 -1.37
CA SER A 70 9.15 -2.07 -1.97
C SER A 70 8.27 -1.19 -1.08
N VAL A 71 8.37 -1.33 0.26
CA VAL A 71 7.43 -0.72 1.21
C VAL A 71 7.42 0.80 1.12
N GLY A 72 8.53 1.42 0.72
CA GLY A 72 8.63 2.86 0.57
C GLY A 72 7.57 3.42 -0.39
N GLN A 73 7.17 2.65 -1.41
CA GLN A 73 6.16 3.04 -2.39
C GLN A 73 4.74 2.60 -2.02
N PHE A 74 4.56 1.84 -0.94
CA PHE A 74 3.23 1.43 -0.49
C PHE A 74 2.50 2.62 0.11
N SER A 75 1.17 2.61 0.04
CA SER A 75 0.34 3.52 0.83
C SER A 75 0.70 3.38 2.31
N ALA A 76 1.10 4.47 2.97
CA ALA A 76 1.47 4.48 4.37
C ALA A 76 0.31 3.98 5.24
N SER A 77 -0.88 4.56 5.04
CA SER A 77 -2.09 4.19 5.78
C SER A 77 -2.41 2.70 5.63
N ALA A 78 -2.33 2.18 4.40
CA ALA A 78 -2.68 0.79 4.14
C ALA A 78 -1.60 -0.19 4.63
N TYR A 79 -0.32 0.19 4.54
CA TYR A 79 0.80 -0.57 5.07
C TYR A 79 0.70 -0.73 6.59
N PHE A 80 0.55 0.37 7.35
CA PHE A 80 0.46 0.29 8.80
C PHE A 80 -0.75 -0.50 9.28
N PHE A 81 -1.88 -0.38 8.57
CA PHE A 81 -3.05 -1.22 8.79
C PHE A 81 -2.73 -2.71 8.59
N ALA A 82 -2.13 -3.07 7.45
CA ALA A 82 -1.77 -4.45 7.13
C ALA A 82 -0.76 -5.02 8.13
N ARG A 83 0.27 -4.26 8.50
CA ARG A 83 1.28 -4.64 9.50
C ARG A 83 0.63 -4.93 10.83
N LYS A 84 -0.25 -4.05 11.31
CA LYS A 84 -0.96 -4.26 12.58
C LYS A 84 -1.78 -5.54 12.54
N LEU A 85 -2.60 -5.75 11.49
CA LEU A 85 -3.39 -6.96 11.37
C LEU A 85 -2.54 -8.22 11.30
N HIS A 86 -1.46 -8.21 10.53
CA HIS A 86 -0.55 -9.34 10.43
C HIS A 86 0.09 -9.66 11.79
N LEU A 87 0.52 -8.65 12.54
CA LEU A 87 1.10 -8.82 13.87
C LEU A 87 0.09 -9.35 14.90
N ASP A 88 -1.17 -8.93 14.82
CA ASP A 88 -2.22 -9.35 15.75
C ASP A 88 -2.77 -10.76 15.41
N LEU A 89 -3.00 -11.03 14.13
CA LEU A 89 -3.67 -12.25 13.65
C LEU A 89 -2.70 -13.37 13.25
N LYS A 90 -1.43 -13.06 12.98
CA LYS A 90 -0.39 -14.00 12.52
C LYS A 90 -0.79 -14.77 11.25
N ILE A 91 -1.49 -14.11 10.34
CA ILE A 91 -1.88 -14.65 9.03
C ILE A 91 -1.42 -13.71 7.90
N PRO A 92 -1.30 -14.21 6.66
CA PRO A 92 -1.00 -13.34 5.52
C PRO A 92 -2.07 -12.29 5.24
N ILE A 93 -1.64 -11.09 4.86
CA ILE A 93 -2.52 -9.94 4.57
C ILE A 93 -2.25 -9.41 3.16
N GLY A 94 -3.28 -9.39 2.32
CA GLY A 94 -3.26 -8.73 1.03
C GLY A 94 -4.01 -7.39 1.07
N ILE A 95 -3.43 -6.36 0.47
CA ILE A 95 -4.09 -5.06 0.28
C ILE A 95 -4.26 -4.80 -1.21
N ILE A 96 -5.45 -4.42 -1.64
CA ILE A 96 -5.69 -3.82 -2.96
C ILE A 96 -5.73 -2.30 -2.78
N HIS A 97 -4.75 -1.59 -3.33
CA HIS A 97 -4.64 -0.15 -3.28
C HIS A 97 -5.22 0.48 -4.55
N SER A 98 -6.31 1.23 -4.37
CA SER A 98 -7.09 1.86 -5.45
C SER A 98 -7.49 3.29 -5.07
N SER A 99 -6.60 4.03 -4.41
CA SER A 99 -6.80 5.45 -4.12
C SER A 99 -6.27 6.34 -5.24
N TRP A 100 -6.81 7.55 -5.30
CA TRP A 100 -6.40 8.57 -6.25
C TRP A 100 -6.59 9.96 -5.64
N GLY A 101 -5.48 10.61 -5.31
CA GLY A 101 -5.43 12.02 -4.95
C GLY A 101 -5.95 12.88 -6.10
N GLY A 102 -6.89 13.77 -5.78
CA GLY A 102 -7.47 14.68 -6.75
C GLY A 102 -6.40 15.62 -7.37
N PRO A 103 -6.73 16.25 -8.50
CA PRO A 103 -5.91 17.31 -9.09
C PRO A 103 -5.80 18.55 -8.20
#